data_AF-A0A1V2H9N4-F1
#
_entry.id   AF-A0A1V2H9N4-F1
#
_cell.length_a   1.000
_cell.length_b   1.000
_cell.length_c   1.000
_cell.angle_alpha   90.00
_cell.angle_beta   90.00
_cell.angle_gamma   90.00
#
_symmetry.space_group_name_H-M   'P 1'
#
loop_
_entity.id
_entity.type
_entity.pdbx_description
1 polymer ?
#
loop_
_entity_poly.entity_id
_entity_poly.type
_entity_poly.pdbx_seq_one_letter_code
_entity_poly.pdbx_strand_id
1 'polypeptide(L)'
;MSGSVAAAVSALAAQIGAMLTPPQDPALAPEVHVTPTRLRAAGLGDFIGIDAAPRAECFARRIEAQVVVRIFASSTAALLEAEQRAATDIIGADPTSSRSQGLLRVARSPLLEPPLVPSDGIALAAGRDLHFAVLYEHRPTPDTGEGVIEQVAQGLVPAPLGRSARRVYASGFAQNPMADFAPVDAAVGGPAGAWTWHAGSREIRQSSARGAGAATPDGSQQGTYLLLKDAAAGGPLTDFAVQAEIRSDGDGGIGLVFRFAGADDFGSLLLDRPGDWRLLARRRAGAGQPFAEDGVATGRGYASATWMRLNLLVVGGAATLRIDDRIVLSGRDDALPPAGAIGFFCCRNAKARFGRLSVTRL
;
A
#
# COMPACT_ATOMS: atom_id res chain seq x y z
N MET A 1 18.90 11.87 -4.66
CA MET A 1 18.43 11.09 -5.83
C MET A 1 19.09 9.69 -5.86
N SER A 2 19.07 8.95 -4.74
CA SER A 2 19.83 7.71 -4.53
C SER A 2 19.06 6.41 -4.89
N GLY A 3 17.80 6.50 -5.34
CA GLY A 3 16.96 5.35 -5.71
C GLY A 3 16.93 4.98 -7.21
N SER A 4 17.93 5.38 -8.00
CA SER A 4 17.94 5.21 -9.46
C SER A 4 18.32 3.78 -9.88
N VAL A 5 17.89 3.37 -11.08
CA VAL A 5 18.27 2.06 -11.66
C VAL A 5 19.78 1.93 -11.76
N ALA A 6 20.47 3.01 -12.13
CA ALA A 6 21.93 3.03 -12.26
C ALA A 6 22.63 2.73 -10.93
N ALA A 7 22.11 3.25 -9.80
CA ALA A 7 22.66 2.95 -8.48
C ALA A 7 22.54 1.46 -8.14
N ALA A 8 21.38 0.86 -8.42
CA ALA A 8 21.13 -0.55 -8.15
C ALA A 8 21.97 -1.49 -9.04
N VAL A 9 22.21 -1.11 -10.31
CA VAL A 9 23.12 -1.81 -11.23
C VAL A 9 24.57 -1.71 -10.77
N SER A 10 25.01 -0.51 -10.38
CA SER A 10 26.36 -0.27 -9.86
C SER A 10 26.62 -1.06 -8.58
N ALA A 11 25.64 -1.08 -7.66
CA ALA A 11 25.72 -1.86 -6.42
C ALA A 11 25.83 -3.36 -6.69
N LEU A 12 25.06 -3.90 -7.66
CA LEU A 12 25.20 -5.30 -8.05
C LEU A 12 26.59 -5.60 -8.65
N ALA A 13 27.09 -4.73 -9.53
CA ALA A 13 28.43 -4.90 -10.12
C ALA A 13 29.53 -4.90 -9.03
N ALA A 14 29.47 -3.95 -8.10
CA ALA A 14 30.38 -3.87 -6.96
C ALA A 14 30.28 -5.12 -6.07
N GLN A 15 29.07 -5.62 -5.82
CA GLN A 15 28.85 -6.80 -4.99
C GLN A 15 29.40 -8.08 -5.63
N ILE A 16 29.24 -8.25 -6.95
CA ILE A 16 29.84 -9.35 -7.69
C ILE A 16 31.38 -9.23 -7.69
N GLY A 17 31.90 -8.03 -7.95
CA GLY A 17 33.35 -7.76 -7.92
C GLY A 17 33.98 -8.06 -6.56
N ALA A 18 33.30 -7.71 -5.46
CA ALA A 18 33.77 -7.97 -4.11
C ALA A 18 33.81 -9.46 -3.72
N MET A 19 33.08 -10.32 -4.44
CA MET A 19 33.14 -11.78 -4.23
C MET A 19 34.34 -12.41 -4.94
N LEU A 20 34.90 -11.75 -5.96
CA LEU A 20 36.00 -12.29 -6.75
C LEU A 20 37.34 -12.16 -6.00
N THR A 21 38.11 -13.23 -5.98
CA THR A 21 39.49 -13.20 -5.47
C THR A 21 40.33 -12.28 -6.36
N PRO A 22 41.00 -11.26 -5.80
CA PRO A 22 41.82 -10.36 -6.60
C PRO A 22 43.02 -11.11 -7.22
N PRO A 23 43.36 -10.86 -8.49
CA PRO A 23 44.52 -11.46 -9.13
C PRO A 23 45.82 -10.89 -8.54
N GLN A 24 46.93 -11.62 -8.74
CA GLN A 24 48.26 -11.15 -8.33
C GLN A 24 48.69 -9.90 -9.12
N ASP A 25 48.35 -9.85 -10.41
CA ASP A 25 48.58 -8.69 -11.26
C ASP A 25 47.30 -7.86 -11.38
N PRO A 26 47.27 -6.61 -10.88
CA PRO A 26 46.14 -5.71 -11.01
C PRO A 26 45.73 -5.43 -12.46
N ALA A 27 46.63 -5.55 -13.43
CA ALA A 27 46.32 -5.39 -14.85
C ALA A 27 45.39 -6.50 -15.39
N LEU A 28 45.24 -7.60 -14.65
CA LEU A 28 44.36 -8.73 -14.97
C LEU A 28 43.09 -8.74 -14.11
N ALA A 29 42.74 -7.63 -13.47
CA ALA A 29 41.53 -7.51 -12.66
C ALA A 29 40.27 -7.86 -13.49
N PRO A 30 39.39 -8.74 -12.97
CA PRO A 30 38.13 -9.05 -13.63
C PRO A 30 37.25 -7.82 -13.87
N GLU A 31 36.60 -7.77 -15.02
CA GLU A 31 35.58 -6.77 -15.32
C GLU A 31 34.18 -7.36 -15.10
N VAL A 32 33.29 -6.60 -14.47
CA VAL A 32 31.91 -7.02 -14.21
C VAL A 32 30.95 -6.12 -14.97
N HIS A 33 30.22 -6.70 -15.91
CA HIS A 33 29.17 -6.03 -16.66
C HIS A 33 27.81 -6.57 -16.25
N VAL A 34 26.88 -5.66 -15.94
CA VAL A 34 25.53 -6.02 -15.48
C VAL A 34 24.52 -5.51 -16.49
N THR A 35 23.71 -6.40 -17.04
CA THR A 35 22.59 -6.09 -17.94
C THR A 35 21.27 -6.48 -17.27
N PRO A 36 20.50 -5.51 -16.75
CA PRO A 36 19.19 -5.78 -16.18
C PRO A 36 18.25 -6.35 -17.24
N THR A 37 17.61 -7.47 -16.93
CA THR A 37 16.55 -8.09 -17.75
C THR A 37 15.16 -7.75 -17.23
N ARG A 38 15.04 -7.55 -15.90
CA ARG A 38 13.80 -7.15 -15.25
C ARG A 38 14.11 -6.28 -14.04
N LEU A 39 13.31 -5.22 -13.87
CA LEU A 39 13.38 -4.34 -12.72
C LEU A 39 12.02 -4.22 -12.06
N ARG A 40 11.97 -4.38 -10.74
CA ARG A 40 10.77 -4.27 -9.93
C ARG A 40 11.06 -3.57 -8.61
N ALA A 41 10.02 -3.09 -7.95
CA ALA A 41 10.15 -2.64 -6.57
C ALA A 41 10.27 -3.86 -5.63
N ALA A 42 11.02 -3.74 -4.53
CA ALA A 42 11.18 -4.84 -3.58
C ALA A 42 9.93 -4.98 -2.68
N GLY A 43 9.47 -6.22 -2.43
CA GLY A 43 8.27 -6.52 -1.64
C GLY A 43 7.83 -7.99 -1.72
N LEU A 44 6.87 -8.39 -0.89
CA LEU A 44 6.32 -9.75 -0.85
C LEU A 44 5.26 -9.89 -1.97
N GLY A 45 5.57 -10.62 -3.05
CA GLY A 45 4.62 -10.86 -4.14
C GLY A 45 4.16 -9.60 -4.89
N ASP A 46 5.07 -8.66 -5.17
CA ASP A 46 4.78 -7.34 -5.75
C ASP A 46 3.91 -6.42 -4.82
N PHE A 47 3.72 -6.81 -3.56
CA PHE A 47 3.06 -5.99 -2.55
C PHE A 47 4.07 -5.12 -1.82
N ILE A 48 4.21 -3.88 -2.27
CA ILE A 48 4.51 -2.76 -1.37
C ILE A 48 3.17 -2.44 -0.71
N GLY A 49 3.15 -2.15 0.59
CA GLY A 49 1.91 -1.84 1.32
C GLY A 49 0.96 -0.90 0.55
N ILE A 50 -0.32 -0.93 0.89
CA ILE A 50 -1.43 -0.25 0.19
C ILE A 50 -1.38 1.29 0.36
N ASP A 51 -0.24 1.91 0.11
CA ASP A 51 -0.14 3.35 -0.08
C ASP A 51 -0.23 3.62 -1.60
N ALA A 52 -1.25 4.36 -2.01
CA ALA A 52 -1.42 4.77 -3.40
C ALA A 52 -0.44 5.89 -3.82
N ALA A 53 0.30 6.47 -2.87
CA ALA A 53 1.29 7.50 -3.09
C ALA A 53 2.41 7.44 -2.03
N PRO A 54 3.20 6.35 -1.97
CA PRO A 54 4.26 6.20 -0.97
C PRO A 54 5.26 7.34 -1.11
N ARG A 55 5.34 8.20 -0.10
CA ARG A 55 6.37 9.22 0.01
C ARG A 55 7.58 8.59 0.69
N ALA A 56 8.46 8.00 -0.12
CA ALA A 56 9.76 7.55 0.34
C ALA A 56 10.83 8.18 -0.54
N GLU A 57 11.88 8.74 0.06
CA GLU A 57 13.01 9.28 -0.69
C GLU A 57 13.89 8.18 -1.29
N CYS A 58 13.87 6.99 -0.66
CA CYS A 58 14.63 5.82 -1.04
C CYS A 58 13.69 4.64 -1.37
N PHE A 59 13.91 3.99 -2.51
CA PHE A 59 13.14 2.81 -2.93
C PHE A 59 14.07 1.61 -3.04
N ALA A 60 13.73 0.53 -2.33
CA ALA A 60 14.35 -0.76 -2.55
C ALA A 60 13.88 -1.35 -3.89
N ARG A 61 14.80 -1.95 -4.63
CA ARG A 61 14.54 -2.50 -5.97
C ARG A 61 15.02 -3.94 -6.07
N ARG A 62 14.24 -4.77 -6.74
CA ARG A 62 14.63 -6.12 -7.14
C ARG A 62 14.98 -6.13 -8.61
N ILE A 63 16.17 -6.65 -8.92
CA ILE A 63 16.73 -6.74 -10.26
C ILE A 63 16.93 -8.22 -10.61
N GLU A 64 16.37 -8.64 -11.74
CA GLU A 64 16.83 -9.83 -12.45
C GLU A 64 17.80 -9.35 -13.53
N ALA A 65 19.04 -9.83 -13.51
CA ALA A 65 20.08 -9.39 -14.44
C ALA A 65 20.85 -10.57 -15.03
N GLN A 66 21.35 -10.36 -16.24
CA GLN A 66 22.50 -11.11 -16.75
C GLN A 66 23.75 -10.37 -16.32
N VAL A 67 24.67 -11.08 -15.68
CA VAL A 67 25.97 -10.57 -15.26
C VAL A 67 27.03 -11.28 -16.06
N VAL A 68 27.89 -10.52 -16.73
CA VAL A 68 29.05 -11.02 -17.45
C VAL A 68 30.28 -10.63 -16.65
N VAL A 69 31.04 -11.63 -16.23
CA VAL A 69 32.35 -11.44 -15.58
C VAL A 69 33.42 -11.80 -16.59
N ARG A 70 34.15 -10.80 -17.07
CA ARG A 70 35.26 -11.00 -18.00
C ARG A 70 36.54 -11.22 -17.22
N ILE A 71 37.14 -12.38 -17.42
CA ILE A 71 38.38 -12.81 -16.77
C ILE A 71 39.54 -12.67 -17.75
N PHE A 72 40.68 -12.20 -17.25
CA PHE A 72 41.91 -12.06 -18.01
C PHE A 72 43.02 -12.90 -17.40
N ALA A 73 43.92 -13.42 -18.24
CA ALA A 73 45.14 -14.08 -17.79
C ALA A 73 46.30 -13.93 -18.77
N SER A 74 47.53 -14.10 -18.27
CA SER A 74 48.76 -14.02 -19.08
C SER A 74 48.97 -15.21 -20.02
N SER A 75 48.23 -16.32 -19.82
CA SER A 75 48.29 -17.51 -20.68
C SER A 75 46.95 -18.27 -20.68
N THR A 76 46.74 -19.15 -21.66
CA THR A 76 45.53 -19.99 -21.75
C THR A 76 45.38 -20.95 -20.56
N ALA A 77 46.48 -21.49 -20.03
CA ALA A 77 46.45 -22.36 -18.85
C ALA A 77 46.02 -21.57 -17.61
N ALA A 78 46.61 -20.39 -17.40
CA ALA A 78 46.24 -19.50 -16.31
C ALA A 78 44.79 -18.98 -16.44
N LEU A 79 44.29 -18.81 -17.68
CA LEU A 79 42.90 -18.41 -17.92
C LEU A 79 41.90 -19.45 -17.41
N LEU A 80 42.18 -20.75 -17.62
CA LEU A 80 41.31 -21.83 -17.14
C LEU A 80 41.26 -21.87 -15.61
N GLU A 81 42.41 -21.68 -14.95
CA GLU A 81 42.48 -21.61 -13.49
C GLU A 81 41.76 -20.38 -12.93
N ALA A 82 41.93 -19.22 -13.57
CA ALA A 82 41.25 -17.98 -13.19
C ALA A 82 39.73 -18.08 -13.39
N GLU A 83 39.29 -18.71 -14.48
CA GLU A 83 37.87 -18.99 -14.76
C GLU A 83 37.26 -19.87 -13.67
N GLN A 84 37.91 -21.00 -13.37
CA GLN A 84 37.41 -21.95 -12.36
C GLN A 84 37.36 -21.31 -10.97
N ARG A 85 38.35 -20.47 -10.65
CA ARG A 85 38.38 -19.70 -9.40
C ARG A 85 37.23 -18.71 -9.33
N ALA A 86 37.04 -17.86 -10.35
CA ALA A 86 35.95 -16.89 -10.39
C ALA A 86 34.56 -17.54 -10.30
N ALA A 87 34.37 -18.68 -10.97
CA ALA A 87 33.13 -19.46 -10.87
C ALA A 87 32.92 -20.01 -9.45
N THR A 88 33.99 -20.50 -8.80
CA THR A 88 33.94 -21.02 -7.42
C THR A 88 33.68 -19.90 -6.42
N ASP A 89 34.30 -18.74 -6.60
CA ASP A 89 34.12 -17.57 -5.75
C ASP A 89 32.66 -17.08 -5.75
N ILE A 90 32.04 -16.98 -6.93
CA ILE A 90 30.65 -16.50 -7.08
C ILE A 90 29.63 -17.55 -6.62
N ILE A 91 29.79 -18.82 -7.02
CA ILE A 91 28.80 -19.88 -6.73
C ILE A 91 28.99 -20.45 -5.32
N GLY A 92 30.22 -20.47 -4.82
CA GLY A 92 30.59 -20.96 -3.50
C GLY A 92 30.53 -19.91 -2.38
N ALA A 93 30.13 -18.67 -2.71
CA ALA A 93 29.92 -17.62 -1.71
C ALA A 93 28.93 -18.07 -0.63
N ASP A 94 29.19 -17.69 0.64
CA ASP A 94 28.33 -18.04 1.76
C ASP A 94 26.89 -17.52 1.52
N PRO A 95 25.87 -18.40 1.45
CA PRO A 95 24.50 -17.99 1.15
C PRO A 95 23.92 -17.00 2.15
N THR A 96 24.39 -17.02 3.40
CA THR A 96 23.89 -16.14 4.46
C THR A 96 24.39 -14.71 4.27
N SER A 97 25.69 -14.54 4.07
CA SER A 97 26.32 -13.26 3.72
C SER A 97 25.82 -12.71 2.39
N SER A 98 25.69 -13.56 1.36
CA SER A 98 25.15 -13.13 0.07
C SER A 98 23.74 -12.56 0.19
N ARG A 99 22.85 -13.22 0.95
CA ARG A 99 21.48 -12.73 1.16
C ARG A 99 21.42 -11.46 1.99
N SER A 100 22.27 -11.31 3.01
CA SER A 100 22.30 -10.08 3.81
C SER A 100 22.74 -8.87 2.97
N GLN A 101 23.57 -9.10 1.95
CA GLN A 101 24.01 -8.12 0.96
C GLN A 101 23.04 -7.96 -0.23
N GLY A 102 21.91 -8.67 -0.25
CA GLY A 102 20.85 -8.55 -1.25
C GLY A 102 20.94 -9.51 -2.43
N LEU A 103 21.95 -10.39 -2.49
CA LEU A 103 22.11 -11.39 -3.54
C LEU A 103 21.22 -12.62 -3.23
N LEU A 104 20.06 -12.71 -3.88
CA LEU A 104 19.03 -13.69 -3.55
C LEU A 104 19.19 -15.01 -4.30
N ARG A 105 19.71 -14.94 -5.54
CA ARG A 105 19.97 -16.11 -6.39
C ARG A 105 21.09 -15.78 -7.37
N VAL A 106 22.00 -16.72 -7.58
CA VAL A 106 22.96 -16.71 -8.67
C VAL A 106 22.96 -18.08 -9.33
N ALA A 107 22.93 -18.10 -10.65
CA ALA A 107 23.08 -19.31 -11.43
C ALA A 107 24.02 -19.04 -12.61
N ARG A 108 25.02 -19.88 -12.79
CA ARG A 108 25.90 -19.82 -13.96
C ARG A 108 25.12 -20.28 -15.19
N SER A 109 25.20 -19.52 -16.27
CA SER A 109 24.68 -19.93 -17.57
C SER A 109 25.63 -20.95 -18.20
N PRO A 110 25.12 -22.01 -18.85
CA PRO A 110 25.96 -23.00 -19.53
C PRO A 110 26.55 -22.48 -20.86
N LEU A 111 26.30 -21.22 -21.23
CA LEU A 111 26.85 -20.62 -22.44
C LEU A 111 28.38 -20.53 -22.32
N LEU A 112 29.08 -21.34 -23.13
CA LEU A 112 30.53 -21.31 -23.28
C LEU A 112 30.86 -20.49 -24.52
N GLU A 113 31.41 -19.30 -24.33
CA GLU A 113 31.97 -18.51 -25.43
C GLU A 113 33.44 -18.90 -25.68
N PRO A 114 33.89 -18.92 -26.94
CA PRO A 114 35.30 -19.12 -27.25
C PRO A 114 36.14 -17.99 -26.61
N PRO A 115 37.39 -18.28 -26.19
CA PRO A 115 38.24 -17.25 -25.59
C PRO A 115 38.44 -16.08 -26.55
N LEU A 116 38.40 -14.86 -26.01
CA LEU A 116 38.67 -13.64 -26.75
C LEU A 116 40.17 -13.64 -27.11
N VAL A 117 40.46 -13.80 -28.39
CA VAL A 117 41.83 -13.72 -28.93
C VAL A 117 42.08 -12.28 -29.39
N PRO A 118 43.15 -11.61 -28.96
CA PRO A 118 43.48 -10.28 -29.45
C PRO A 118 43.68 -10.29 -30.98
N SER A 119 43.01 -9.39 -31.72
CA SER A 119 43.12 -9.31 -33.18
C SER A 119 44.46 -8.78 -33.69
N ASP A 120 45.23 -8.13 -32.82
CA ASP A 120 46.30 -7.21 -33.26
C ASP A 120 47.73 -7.72 -32.98
N GLY A 121 47.90 -9.00 -32.61
CA GLY A 121 49.23 -9.64 -32.50
C GLY A 121 50.14 -9.16 -31.35
N ILE A 122 49.71 -8.14 -30.59
CA ILE A 122 50.35 -7.71 -29.35
C ILE A 122 49.71 -8.52 -28.21
N ALA A 123 50.32 -9.65 -27.86
CA ALA A 123 49.85 -10.51 -26.78
C ALA A 123 49.81 -9.74 -25.45
N LEU A 124 48.61 -9.49 -24.92
CA LEU A 124 48.47 -8.77 -23.64
C LEU A 124 47.58 -9.45 -22.59
N ALA A 125 46.55 -10.21 -22.96
CA ALA A 125 45.88 -11.17 -22.07
C ALA A 125 44.94 -12.07 -22.87
N ALA A 126 44.85 -13.35 -22.52
CA ALA A 126 43.74 -14.20 -22.97
C ALA A 126 42.52 -13.85 -22.11
N GLY A 127 41.37 -13.57 -22.75
CA GLY A 127 40.13 -13.19 -22.08
C GLY A 127 39.04 -14.24 -22.21
N ARG A 128 38.14 -14.35 -21.23
CA ARG A 128 36.91 -15.16 -21.33
C ARG A 128 35.78 -14.55 -20.51
N ASP A 129 34.58 -14.61 -21.07
CA ASP A 129 33.37 -14.10 -20.44
C ASP A 129 32.63 -15.23 -19.71
N LEU A 130 32.26 -14.98 -18.45
CA LEU A 130 31.44 -15.86 -17.62
C LEU A 130 30.06 -15.25 -17.43
N HIS A 131 29.01 -15.97 -17.82
CA HIS A 131 27.64 -15.49 -17.76
C HIS A 131 26.89 -16.03 -16.55
N PHE A 132 26.20 -15.16 -15.82
CA PHE A 132 25.39 -15.49 -14.65
C PHE A 132 24.01 -14.86 -14.74
N ALA A 133 22.98 -15.63 -14.44
CA ALA A 133 21.65 -15.12 -14.14
C ALA A 133 21.58 -14.80 -12.65
N VAL A 134 21.34 -13.53 -12.30
CA VAL A 134 21.36 -13.04 -10.92
C VAL A 134 20.01 -12.43 -10.55
N LEU A 135 19.52 -12.77 -9.36
CA LEU A 135 18.44 -12.06 -8.68
C LEU A 135 19.03 -11.28 -7.50
N TYR A 136 18.94 -9.96 -7.56
CA TYR A 136 19.51 -9.06 -6.58
C TYR A 136 18.44 -8.10 -6.03
N GLU A 137 18.54 -7.75 -4.76
CA GLU A 137 17.70 -6.76 -4.10
C GLU A 137 18.56 -5.63 -3.55
N HIS A 138 18.52 -4.49 -4.23
CA HIS A 138 19.19 -3.27 -3.80
C HIS A 138 18.37 -2.56 -2.73
N ARG A 139 18.98 -2.38 -1.55
CA ARG A 139 18.41 -1.66 -0.41
C ARG A 139 19.32 -0.45 -0.11
N PRO A 140 19.07 0.71 -0.74
CA PRO A 140 19.90 1.89 -0.47
C PRO A 140 19.77 2.28 1.00
N THR A 141 20.90 2.47 1.66
CA THR A 141 20.96 3.14 2.96
C THR A 141 20.80 4.65 2.72
N PRO A 142 19.98 5.36 3.52
CA PRO A 142 19.92 6.82 3.44
C PRO A 142 21.31 7.43 3.70
N ASP A 143 21.72 8.41 2.89
CA ASP A 143 23.02 9.09 3.01
C ASP A 143 23.13 9.92 4.29
N THR A 144 22.00 10.27 4.90
CA THR A 144 21.88 10.93 6.19
C THR A 144 20.93 10.13 7.07
N GLY A 145 21.37 9.77 8.28
CA GLY A 145 20.47 9.17 9.26
C GLY A 145 19.45 10.22 9.71
N GLU A 146 18.21 10.10 9.27
CA GLU A 146 17.10 10.99 9.68
C GLU A 146 16.61 10.71 11.12
N GLY A 147 17.48 10.20 11.98
CA GLY A 147 17.17 9.78 13.35
C GLY A 147 16.62 8.35 13.44
N VAL A 148 16.12 8.01 14.63
CA VAL A 148 15.40 6.75 14.88
C VAL A 148 14.02 6.90 14.25
N ILE A 149 13.55 5.86 13.54
CA ILE A 149 12.15 5.79 13.11
C ILE A 149 11.30 5.62 14.38
N GLU A 150 10.88 6.74 14.98
CA GLU A 150 10.03 6.72 16.19
C GLU A 150 8.62 6.21 15.88
N GLN A 151 8.16 6.43 14.64
CA GLN A 151 6.88 5.94 14.14
C GLN A 151 6.98 5.51 12.68
N VAL A 152 6.64 4.26 12.39
CA VAL A 152 6.32 3.81 11.04
C VAL A 152 4.88 4.22 10.76
N ALA A 153 4.64 5.08 9.77
CA ALA A 153 3.30 5.37 9.28
C ALA A 153 2.71 4.11 8.62
N GLN A 154 2.15 3.22 9.43
CA GLN A 154 1.43 2.06 8.93
C GLN A 154 0.10 2.53 8.37
N GLY A 155 0.08 2.91 7.09
CA GLY A 155 -1.11 2.81 6.24
C GLY A 155 -1.53 1.36 6.00
N LEU A 156 -0.73 0.41 6.51
CA LEU A 156 -1.10 -0.99 6.65
C LEU A 156 -2.14 -1.11 7.77
N VAL A 157 -3.31 -1.57 7.41
CA VAL A 157 -4.25 -2.14 8.36
C VAL A 157 -3.74 -3.57 8.60
N PRO A 158 -3.13 -3.90 9.76
CA PRO A 158 -2.74 -5.27 10.03
C PRO A 158 -4.02 -6.11 10.10
N ALA A 159 -4.29 -6.85 9.03
CA ALA A 159 -5.24 -7.94 9.08
C ALA A 159 -4.69 -8.98 10.08
N PRO A 160 -5.54 -9.63 10.88
CA PRO A 160 -5.11 -10.75 11.71
C PRO A 160 -4.36 -11.76 10.83
N LEU A 161 -3.20 -12.22 11.31
CA LEU A 161 -2.38 -13.24 10.63
C LEU A 161 -3.27 -14.46 10.31
N GLY A 162 -3.30 -14.88 9.04
CA GLY A 162 -3.99 -16.09 8.59
C GLY A 162 -5.28 -15.90 7.79
N ARG A 163 -5.73 -14.66 7.52
CA ARG A 163 -6.86 -14.43 6.62
C ARG A 163 -6.45 -13.82 5.27
N SER A 164 -7.08 -14.30 4.20
CA SER A 164 -6.81 -13.88 2.82
C SER A 164 -7.47 -12.53 2.53
N ALA A 165 -6.73 -11.44 2.73
CA ALA A 165 -7.23 -10.11 2.39
C ALA A 165 -7.45 -9.96 0.87
N ARG A 166 -8.65 -9.54 0.45
CA ARG A 166 -8.99 -9.31 -0.95
C ARG A 166 -9.64 -7.94 -1.12
N ARG A 167 -9.06 -7.10 -1.97
CA ARG A 167 -9.71 -5.85 -2.39
C ARG A 167 -10.93 -6.18 -3.24
N VAL A 168 -12.11 -5.82 -2.75
CA VAL A 168 -13.40 -6.11 -3.40
C VAL A 168 -13.93 -4.90 -4.16
N TYR A 169 -13.56 -3.69 -3.73
CA TYR A 169 -13.95 -2.45 -4.39
C TYR A 169 -12.81 -1.43 -4.31
N ALA A 170 -12.58 -0.68 -5.38
CA ALA A 170 -11.64 0.44 -5.38
C ALA A 170 -12.01 1.43 -6.48
N SER A 171 -12.34 2.66 -6.10
CA SER A 171 -12.60 3.74 -7.03
C SER A 171 -12.11 5.06 -6.47
N GLY A 172 -11.29 5.76 -7.26
CA GLY A 172 -10.96 7.18 -7.06
C GLY A 172 -11.87 8.11 -7.86
N PHE A 173 -13.05 7.61 -8.27
CA PHE A 173 -14.11 8.35 -8.95
C PHE A 173 -13.67 9.13 -10.21
N ALA A 174 -12.64 8.62 -10.90
CA ALA A 174 -12.18 9.13 -12.19
C ALA A 174 -13.26 9.05 -13.28
N GLN A 175 -14.19 8.11 -13.15
CA GLN A 175 -15.41 7.98 -13.93
C GLN A 175 -16.62 7.95 -12.99
N ASN A 176 -17.83 8.10 -13.54
CA ASN A 176 -19.07 8.11 -12.78
C ASN A 176 -19.26 6.79 -12.01
N PRO A 177 -19.17 6.80 -10.67
CA PRO A 177 -19.27 5.59 -9.87
C PRO A 177 -20.71 5.23 -9.50
N MET A 178 -21.70 6.09 -9.80
CA MET A 178 -23.06 5.98 -9.25
C MET A 178 -23.78 4.67 -9.61
N ALA A 179 -23.37 3.99 -10.69
CA ALA A 179 -23.90 2.68 -11.04
C ALA A 179 -23.61 1.62 -9.95
N ASP A 180 -22.52 1.77 -9.20
CA ASP A 180 -22.11 0.86 -8.13
C ASP A 180 -22.86 1.11 -6.82
N PHE A 181 -23.59 2.22 -6.71
CA PHE A 181 -24.23 2.65 -5.46
C PHE A 181 -25.75 2.66 -5.53
N ALA A 182 -26.38 2.50 -4.37
CA ALA A 182 -27.82 2.62 -4.17
C ALA A 182 -28.10 3.69 -3.10
N PRO A 183 -28.85 4.77 -3.43
CA PRO A 183 -29.27 5.74 -2.43
C PRO A 183 -30.35 5.12 -1.53
N VAL A 184 -30.27 5.38 -0.23
CA VAL A 184 -31.29 5.01 0.76
C VAL A 184 -31.67 6.25 1.57
N ASP A 185 -32.96 6.41 1.80
CA ASP A 185 -33.59 7.58 2.38
C ASP A 185 -34.44 7.14 3.58
N ALA A 186 -33.84 7.05 4.77
CA ALA A 186 -34.52 6.52 5.95
C ALA A 186 -34.90 7.57 7.00
N ALA A 187 -34.33 8.77 6.94
CA ALA A 187 -34.69 9.84 7.88
C ALA A 187 -36.01 10.53 7.52
N VAL A 188 -36.74 10.96 8.54
CA VAL A 188 -37.88 11.89 8.39
C VAL A 188 -37.37 13.33 8.40
N GLY A 189 -37.91 14.21 7.55
CA GLY A 189 -37.59 15.65 7.54
C GLY A 189 -36.63 16.09 6.43
N GLY A 190 -37.01 17.15 5.71
CA GLY A 190 -36.30 17.67 4.54
C GLY A 190 -36.56 16.88 3.24
N PRO A 191 -36.05 17.37 2.10
CA PRO A 191 -36.18 16.70 0.80
C PRO A 191 -35.33 15.42 0.74
N ALA A 192 -35.70 14.47 -0.12
CA ALA A 192 -34.93 13.23 -0.32
C ALA A 192 -33.44 13.46 -0.61
N GLY A 193 -32.63 12.43 -0.34
CA GLY A 193 -31.19 12.47 -0.55
C GLY A 193 -30.85 12.76 -2.00
N ALA A 194 -30.11 13.84 -2.23
CA ALA A 194 -29.70 14.27 -3.56
C ALA A 194 -28.22 13.89 -3.78
N TRP A 195 -27.99 12.64 -4.18
CA TRP A 195 -26.66 12.10 -4.47
C TRP A 195 -26.33 12.22 -5.95
N THR A 196 -25.23 12.91 -6.28
CA THR A 196 -24.81 13.15 -7.67
C THR A 196 -23.30 13.01 -7.81
N TRP A 197 -22.82 12.53 -8.96
CA TRP A 197 -21.40 12.58 -9.30
C TRP A 197 -21.07 13.86 -10.06
N HIS A 198 -19.98 14.50 -9.68
CA HIS A 198 -19.50 15.72 -10.32
C HIS A 198 -18.19 15.45 -11.07
N ALA A 199 -18.25 15.41 -12.40
CA ALA A 199 -17.14 15.01 -13.26
C ALA A 199 -15.89 15.90 -13.11
N GLY A 200 -16.08 17.22 -13.00
CA GLY A 200 -14.97 18.18 -12.95
C GLY A 200 -14.10 18.07 -11.69
N SER A 201 -14.70 17.71 -10.56
CA SER A 201 -13.98 17.50 -9.28
C SER A 201 -13.82 16.04 -8.91
N ARG A 202 -14.33 15.11 -9.73
CA ARG A 202 -14.24 13.65 -9.53
C ARG A 202 -14.69 13.24 -8.13
N GLU A 203 -15.86 13.75 -7.71
CA GLU A 203 -16.40 13.50 -6.38
C GLU A 203 -17.90 13.19 -6.45
N ILE A 204 -18.39 12.46 -5.47
CA ILE A 204 -19.82 12.34 -5.20
C ILE A 204 -20.22 13.49 -4.26
N ARG A 205 -21.35 14.12 -4.55
CA ARG A 205 -21.94 15.20 -3.76
C ARG A 205 -23.27 14.75 -3.19
N GLN A 206 -23.48 15.05 -1.92
CA GLN A 206 -24.80 15.07 -1.31
C GLN A 206 -25.21 16.54 -1.15
N SER A 207 -26.39 16.92 -1.68
CA SER A 207 -26.89 18.31 -1.64
C SER A 207 -28.22 18.50 -0.91
N SER A 208 -28.67 17.51 -0.13
CA SER A 208 -29.89 17.61 0.68
C SER A 208 -29.56 17.83 2.17
N ALA A 209 -30.29 18.73 2.82
CA ALA A 209 -30.19 18.94 4.27
C ALA A 209 -31.02 17.93 5.10
N ARG A 210 -31.46 16.81 4.50
CA ARG A 210 -32.23 15.79 5.20
C ARG A 210 -31.49 15.24 6.42
N GLY A 211 -32.22 15.14 7.52
CA GLY A 211 -31.72 14.50 8.73
C GLY A 211 -32.58 14.72 9.96
N ALA A 212 -32.58 13.71 10.84
CA ALA A 212 -33.32 13.66 12.09
C ALA A 212 -32.43 13.16 13.25
N GLY A 213 -33.02 13.05 14.44
CA GLY A 213 -32.29 12.65 15.65
C GLY A 213 -31.61 13.81 16.36
N ALA A 214 -31.16 13.57 17.59
CA ALA A 214 -30.46 14.58 18.38
C ALA A 214 -29.04 14.79 17.82
N ALA A 215 -28.51 16.00 17.97
CA ALA A 215 -27.11 16.31 17.63
C ALA A 215 -26.14 15.89 18.76
N THR A 216 -26.42 14.74 19.38
CA THR A 216 -25.67 14.13 20.47
C THR A 216 -24.81 12.98 19.93
N PRO A 217 -23.66 12.70 20.54
CA PRO A 217 -22.78 11.61 20.13
C PRO A 217 -23.30 10.24 20.63
N ASP A 218 -24.56 9.92 20.36
CA ASP A 218 -25.24 8.69 20.78
C ASP A 218 -25.61 7.75 19.61
N GLY A 219 -25.41 8.20 18.36
CA GLY A 219 -25.77 7.43 17.16
C GLY A 219 -27.25 7.51 16.77
N SER A 220 -28.02 8.40 17.41
CA SER A 220 -29.44 8.66 17.08
C SER A 220 -29.62 9.45 15.78
N GLN A 221 -28.55 10.04 15.23
CA GLN A 221 -28.61 10.81 13.98
C GLN A 221 -29.09 9.95 12.80
N GLN A 222 -30.14 10.39 12.14
CA GLN A 222 -30.67 9.74 10.94
C GLN A 222 -30.42 10.66 9.74
N GLY A 223 -30.12 10.09 8.58
CA GLY A 223 -29.78 10.89 7.41
C GLY A 223 -30.09 10.23 6.08
N THR A 224 -29.28 10.58 5.10
CA THR A 224 -29.27 9.99 3.77
C THR A 224 -28.06 9.08 3.65
N TYR A 225 -28.23 7.96 2.96
CA TYR A 225 -27.18 6.95 2.79
C TYR A 225 -26.92 6.73 1.30
N LEU A 226 -25.68 6.46 0.95
CA LEU A 226 -25.30 5.99 -0.38
C LEU A 226 -24.50 4.70 -0.23
N LEU A 227 -25.17 3.56 -0.42
CA LEU A 227 -24.64 2.24 -0.12
C LEU A 227 -23.97 1.65 -1.36
N LEU A 228 -22.78 1.07 -1.19
CA LEU A 228 -22.14 0.25 -2.21
C LEU A 228 -23.00 -1.02 -2.39
N LYS A 229 -23.41 -1.31 -3.63
CA LYS A 229 -24.21 -2.48 -3.95
C LYS A 229 -23.44 -3.76 -3.70
N ASP A 230 -24.14 -4.80 -3.25
CA ASP A 230 -23.56 -6.14 -3.05
C ASP A 230 -22.86 -6.68 -4.30
N ALA A 231 -23.39 -6.43 -5.49
CA ALA A 231 -22.76 -6.82 -6.75
C ALA A 231 -21.36 -6.19 -6.94
N ALA A 232 -21.19 -4.93 -6.54
CA ALA A 232 -19.91 -4.23 -6.60
C ALA A 232 -18.97 -4.64 -5.45
N ALA A 233 -19.51 -4.99 -4.28
CA ALA A 233 -18.73 -5.46 -3.12
C ALA A 233 -18.42 -6.97 -3.12
N GLY A 234 -19.00 -7.73 -4.05
CA GLY A 234 -18.92 -9.20 -4.05
C GLY A 234 -19.64 -9.84 -2.85
N GLY A 235 -20.79 -9.30 -2.47
CA GLY A 235 -21.66 -9.74 -1.36
C GLY A 235 -21.47 -8.96 -0.04
N PRO A 236 -22.30 -9.25 0.98
CA PRO A 236 -22.24 -8.61 2.29
C PRO A 236 -20.86 -8.69 2.96
N LEU A 237 -20.50 -7.66 3.72
CA LEU A 237 -19.19 -7.54 4.36
C LEU A 237 -19.29 -7.88 5.85
N THR A 238 -18.43 -8.80 6.31
CA THR A 238 -18.25 -9.16 7.72
C THR A 238 -17.05 -8.40 8.28
N ASP A 239 -15.84 -8.84 7.96
CA ASP A 239 -14.59 -8.21 8.40
C ASP A 239 -13.92 -7.55 7.19
N PHE A 240 -13.55 -6.28 7.36
CA PHE A 240 -13.04 -5.47 6.25
C PHE A 240 -12.22 -4.28 6.74
N ALA A 241 -11.39 -3.78 5.84
CA ALA A 241 -10.79 -2.46 5.92
C ALA A 241 -11.40 -1.58 4.83
N VAL A 242 -11.74 -0.33 5.17
CA VAL A 242 -12.18 0.69 4.22
C VAL A 242 -11.28 1.90 4.28
N GLN A 243 -10.97 2.45 3.10
CA GLN A 243 -10.39 3.77 2.95
C GLN A 243 -11.40 4.66 2.20
N ALA A 244 -11.66 5.85 2.75
CA ALA A 244 -12.53 6.84 2.14
C ALA A 244 -11.95 8.24 2.26
N GLU A 245 -12.23 9.09 1.28
CA GLU A 245 -11.93 10.53 1.36
C GLU A 245 -13.25 11.28 1.49
N ILE A 246 -13.37 12.09 2.53
CA ILE A 246 -14.57 12.88 2.82
C ILE A 246 -14.22 14.34 3.10
N ARG A 247 -15.13 15.25 2.75
CA ARG A 247 -15.06 16.69 3.03
C ARG A 247 -16.48 17.23 3.19
N SER A 248 -16.65 18.31 3.95
CA SER A 248 -17.84 19.14 3.85
C SER A 248 -17.52 20.63 3.99
N ASP A 249 -18.24 21.46 3.24
CA ASP A 249 -18.21 22.93 3.34
C ASP A 249 -19.39 23.47 4.17
N GLY A 250 -20.15 22.59 4.82
CA GLY A 250 -21.37 22.92 5.56
C GLY A 250 -21.40 22.29 6.93
N ASP A 251 -22.61 22.22 7.48
CA ASP A 251 -22.90 21.84 8.87
C ASP A 251 -23.61 20.50 8.93
N GLY A 252 -23.64 19.90 10.11
CA GLY A 252 -24.24 18.58 10.36
C GLY A 252 -23.22 17.46 10.36
N GLY A 253 -23.70 16.24 10.23
CA GLY A 253 -22.91 15.01 10.30
C GLY A 253 -22.55 14.47 8.92
N ILE A 254 -21.33 13.98 8.77
CA ILE A 254 -20.86 13.19 7.63
C ILE A 254 -20.09 11.97 8.10
N GLY A 255 -20.03 10.93 7.27
CA GLY A 255 -19.18 9.78 7.56
C GLY A 255 -19.55 8.54 6.78
N LEU A 256 -19.44 7.38 7.43
CA LEU A 256 -19.68 6.07 6.84
C LEU A 256 -20.73 5.30 7.65
N VAL A 257 -21.53 4.50 6.95
CA VAL A 257 -22.24 3.37 7.55
C VAL A 257 -21.60 2.07 7.11
N PHE A 258 -21.62 1.08 7.97
CA PHE A 258 -21.00 -0.22 7.72
C PHE A 258 -21.80 -1.35 8.35
N ARG A 259 -21.66 -2.55 7.77
CA ARG A 259 -22.55 -3.70 8.05
C ARG A 259 -24.02 -3.29 8.05
N PHE A 260 -24.39 -2.46 7.08
CA PHE A 260 -25.73 -1.93 6.95
C PHE A 260 -26.69 -3.05 6.52
N ALA A 261 -27.54 -3.50 7.44
CA ALA A 261 -28.57 -4.50 7.20
C ALA A 261 -29.94 -3.85 6.97
N GLY A 262 -30.14 -2.63 7.45
CA GLY A 262 -31.32 -1.81 7.23
C GLY A 262 -31.20 -0.47 7.94
N ALA A 263 -32.15 0.44 7.73
CA ALA A 263 -32.16 1.77 8.34
C ALA A 263 -32.12 1.80 9.89
N ASP A 264 -32.48 0.67 10.50
CA ASP A 264 -32.55 0.48 11.93
C ASP A 264 -31.48 -0.47 12.47
N ASP A 265 -30.58 -0.98 11.61
CA ASP A 265 -29.56 -1.95 12.02
C ASP A 265 -28.26 -1.81 11.19
N PHE A 266 -27.27 -1.14 11.78
CA PHE A 266 -25.96 -0.88 11.15
C PHE A 266 -24.91 -0.39 12.18
N GLY A 267 -23.64 -0.44 11.80
CA GLY A 267 -22.58 0.36 12.43
C GLY A 267 -22.39 1.70 11.70
N SER A 268 -21.97 2.73 12.42
CA SER A 268 -21.73 4.06 11.88
C SER A 268 -20.44 4.67 12.40
N LEU A 269 -19.75 5.34 11.50
CA LEU A 269 -18.70 6.30 11.78
C LEU A 269 -19.23 7.68 11.44
N LEU A 270 -19.33 8.57 12.42
CA LEU A 270 -19.88 9.91 12.26
C LEU A 270 -18.88 10.97 12.71
N LEU A 271 -18.80 12.06 11.95
CA LEU A 271 -18.09 13.27 12.29
C LEU A 271 -19.08 14.42 12.18
N ASP A 272 -19.32 15.13 13.27
CA ASP A 272 -20.28 16.22 13.35
C ASP A 272 -19.56 17.53 13.68
N ARG A 273 -19.79 18.56 12.88
CA ARG A 273 -19.15 19.87 13.05
C ARG A 273 -19.87 20.73 14.09
N PRO A 274 -21.20 20.94 14.04
CA PRO A 274 -21.90 21.71 15.08
C PRO A 274 -21.79 21.11 16.48
N GLY A 275 -21.87 19.79 16.60
CA GLY A 275 -21.71 19.05 17.85
C GLY A 275 -20.26 18.91 18.29
N ASP A 276 -19.31 19.17 17.39
CA ASP A 276 -17.87 19.10 17.61
C ASP A 276 -17.41 17.74 18.16
N TRP A 277 -17.84 16.66 17.51
CA TRP A 277 -17.50 15.30 17.95
C TRP A 277 -17.28 14.31 16.80
N ARG A 278 -16.63 13.19 17.13
CA ARG A 278 -16.51 11.98 16.31
C ARG A 278 -17.07 10.80 17.08
N LEU A 279 -17.64 9.85 16.35
CA LEU A 279 -18.36 8.74 16.94
C LEU A 279 -18.22 7.45 16.11
N LEU A 280 -17.89 6.35 16.77
CA LEU A 280 -18.21 4.99 16.37
C LEU A 280 -19.44 4.55 17.17
N ALA A 281 -20.50 4.16 16.49
CA ALA A 281 -21.75 3.74 17.13
C ALA A 281 -22.41 2.62 16.35
N ARG A 282 -23.27 1.86 17.03
CA ARG A 282 -24.23 0.95 16.43
C ARG A 282 -25.61 1.61 16.46
N ARG A 283 -26.39 1.36 15.42
CA ARG A 283 -27.85 1.45 15.47
C ARG A 283 -28.44 0.05 15.48
N ARG A 284 -29.42 -0.19 16.35
CA ARG A 284 -30.20 -1.44 16.38
C ARG A 284 -31.63 -1.16 16.81
N ALA A 285 -32.60 -1.68 16.07
CA ALA A 285 -34.02 -1.40 16.26
C ALA A 285 -34.31 0.13 16.38
N GLY A 286 -33.60 0.94 15.59
CA GLY A 286 -33.73 2.40 15.55
C GLY A 286 -33.01 3.16 16.65
N ALA A 287 -32.54 2.49 17.71
CA ALA A 287 -31.79 3.09 18.80
C ALA A 287 -30.29 3.16 18.49
N GLY A 288 -29.68 4.32 18.74
CA GLY A 288 -28.23 4.51 18.66
C GLY A 288 -27.54 4.13 19.98
N GLN A 289 -26.36 3.56 19.87
CA GLN A 289 -25.48 3.28 21.00
C GLN A 289 -24.02 3.48 20.58
N PRO A 290 -23.25 4.37 21.24
CA PRO A 290 -21.82 4.46 21.04
C PRO A 290 -21.12 3.13 21.33
N PHE A 291 -20.03 2.86 20.63
CA PHE A 291 -19.16 1.75 20.98
C PHE A 291 -18.56 1.99 22.38
N ALA A 292 -18.28 0.89 23.10
CA ALA A 292 -17.58 0.97 24.37
C ALA A 292 -16.14 1.49 24.17
N GLU A 293 -15.46 1.77 25.29
CA GLU A 293 -14.07 2.27 25.34
C GLU A 293 -13.98 3.70 24.78
N ASP A 294 -13.21 3.89 23.70
CA ASP A 294 -12.92 5.19 23.08
C ASP A 294 -13.71 5.39 21.77
N GLY A 295 -14.95 4.92 21.77
CA GLY A 295 -15.87 5.06 20.64
C GLY A 295 -16.34 6.50 20.38
N VAL A 296 -16.06 7.44 21.29
CA VAL A 296 -16.50 8.84 21.20
C VAL A 296 -15.33 9.78 21.48
N ALA A 297 -15.20 10.83 20.67
CA ALA A 297 -14.29 11.95 20.94
C ALA A 297 -15.05 13.28 20.80
N THR A 298 -15.11 14.06 21.88
CA THR A 298 -15.67 15.42 21.90
C THR A 298 -14.59 16.48 21.73
N GLY A 299 -14.95 17.68 21.28
CA GLY A 299 -13.98 18.73 20.94
C GLY A 299 -13.22 18.45 19.64
N ARG A 300 -13.75 17.56 18.77
CA ARG A 300 -13.02 16.91 17.68
C ARG A 300 -13.83 16.76 16.39
N GLY A 301 -14.76 17.65 16.08
CA GLY A 301 -15.50 17.63 14.81
C GLY A 301 -14.60 17.65 13.55
N TYR A 302 -15.21 17.61 12.37
CA TYR A 302 -14.44 17.81 11.13
C TYR A 302 -14.15 19.29 10.88
N ALA A 303 -13.00 19.57 10.26
CA ALA A 303 -12.68 20.91 9.79
C ALA A 303 -13.41 21.19 8.47
N SER A 304 -14.07 22.34 8.38
CA SER A 304 -14.77 22.76 7.15
C SER A 304 -13.79 22.89 5.98
N ALA A 305 -14.26 22.58 4.77
CA ALA A 305 -13.53 22.67 3.52
C ALA A 305 -12.21 21.88 3.45
N THR A 306 -12.00 20.93 4.36
CA THR A 306 -10.78 20.11 4.43
C THR A 306 -11.09 18.66 4.05
N TRP A 307 -10.32 18.11 3.12
CA TRP A 307 -10.35 16.68 2.82
C TRP A 307 -9.70 15.90 3.95
N MET A 308 -10.40 14.89 4.45
CA MET A 308 -9.87 13.95 5.43
C MET A 308 -9.83 12.56 4.84
N ARG A 309 -8.72 11.84 5.08
CA ARG A 309 -8.61 10.43 4.71
C ARG A 309 -8.99 9.56 5.89
N LEU A 310 -10.13 8.89 5.77
CA LEU A 310 -10.60 7.91 6.74
C LEU A 310 -10.05 6.53 6.40
N ASN A 311 -9.45 5.84 7.36
CA ASN A 311 -9.18 4.40 7.28
C ASN A 311 -9.88 3.72 8.46
N LEU A 312 -10.90 2.92 8.18
CA LEU A 312 -11.67 2.20 9.19
C LEU A 312 -11.41 0.70 9.03
N LEU A 313 -10.92 0.07 10.10
CA LEU A 313 -10.82 -1.38 10.23
C LEU A 313 -12.00 -1.89 11.06
N VAL A 314 -12.68 -2.92 10.59
CA VAL A 314 -13.74 -3.62 11.32
C VAL A 314 -13.42 -5.12 11.33
N VAL A 315 -13.26 -5.70 12.52
CA VAL A 315 -13.00 -7.13 12.72
C VAL A 315 -13.82 -7.64 13.90
N GLY A 316 -14.70 -8.61 13.67
CA GLY A 316 -15.63 -9.10 14.70
C GLY A 316 -16.52 -7.95 15.21
N GLY A 317 -16.52 -7.69 16.52
CA GLY A 317 -17.21 -6.54 17.12
C GLY A 317 -16.35 -5.27 17.22
N ALA A 318 -15.07 -5.32 16.86
CA ALA A 318 -14.14 -4.20 17.06
C ALA A 318 -14.04 -3.31 15.82
N ALA A 319 -13.94 -2.00 16.03
CA ALA A 319 -13.64 -1.04 14.99
C ALA A 319 -12.54 -0.05 15.42
N THR A 320 -11.69 0.32 14.47
CA THR A 320 -10.63 1.32 14.67
C THR A 320 -10.63 2.30 13.52
N LEU A 321 -10.71 3.60 13.84
CA LEU A 321 -10.64 4.68 12.89
C LEU A 321 -9.27 5.35 12.95
N ARG A 322 -8.64 5.48 11.80
CA ARG A 322 -7.53 6.39 11.56
C ARG A 322 -7.97 7.54 10.67
N ILE A 323 -7.60 8.76 11.05
CA ILE A 323 -7.71 9.94 10.19
C ILE A 323 -6.30 10.44 9.96
N ASP A 324 -5.93 10.59 8.69
CA ASP A 324 -4.59 11.03 8.26
C ASP A 324 -3.47 10.25 9.00
N ASP A 325 -3.65 8.93 9.05
CA ASP A 325 -2.71 7.95 9.64
C ASP A 325 -2.48 8.06 11.16
N ARG A 326 -3.38 8.72 11.88
CA ARG A 326 -3.43 8.68 13.35
C ARG A 326 -4.67 7.96 13.81
N ILE A 327 -4.54 7.02 14.74
CA ILE A 327 -5.71 6.43 15.40
C ILE A 327 -6.40 7.55 16.18
N VAL A 328 -7.68 7.76 15.90
CA VAL A 328 -8.47 8.82 16.52
C VAL A 328 -9.67 8.28 17.28
N LEU A 329 -10.13 7.07 16.97
CA LEU A 329 -11.18 6.36 17.68
C LEU A 329 -10.90 4.86 17.61
N SER A 330 -11.23 4.15 18.68
CA SER A 330 -11.27 2.69 18.73
C SER A 330 -12.36 2.27 19.69
N GLY A 331 -13.10 1.23 19.34
CA GLY A 331 -14.07 0.68 20.27
C GLY A 331 -14.61 -0.66 19.81
N ARG A 332 -15.45 -1.23 20.66
CA ARG A 332 -16.07 -2.54 20.43
C ARG A 332 -17.57 -2.50 20.70
N ASP A 333 -18.32 -3.21 19.87
CA ASP A 333 -19.72 -3.56 20.09
C ASP A 333 -20.00 -4.95 19.47
N ASP A 334 -20.19 -5.96 20.33
CA ASP A 334 -20.46 -7.33 19.90
C ASP A 334 -21.91 -7.56 19.42
N ALA A 335 -22.77 -6.54 19.52
CA ALA A 335 -24.14 -6.55 19.04
C ALA A 335 -24.29 -5.92 17.64
N LEU A 336 -23.19 -5.59 16.94
CA LEU A 336 -23.20 -5.21 15.53
C LEU A 336 -23.88 -6.28 14.67
N PRO A 337 -24.53 -5.89 13.56
CA PRO A 337 -24.94 -6.84 12.54
C PRO A 337 -23.75 -7.72 12.14
N PRO A 338 -23.96 -9.03 11.86
CA PRO A 338 -22.87 -9.93 11.52
C PRO A 338 -22.26 -9.60 10.15
N ALA A 339 -23.08 -9.11 9.21
CA ALA A 339 -22.67 -8.68 7.88
C ALA A 339 -23.61 -7.59 7.35
N GLY A 340 -23.16 -6.85 6.33
CA GLY A 340 -24.05 -5.96 5.57
C GLY A 340 -23.30 -5.08 4.58
N ALA A 341 -23.99 -4.09 4.04
CA ALA A 341 -23.41 -3.14 3.10
C ALA A 341 -22.52 -2.09 3.79
N ILE A 342 -21.74 -1.36 3.00
CA ILE A 342 -20.97 -0.20 3.43
C ILE A 342 -21.33 0.99 2.55
N GLY A 343 -21.28 2.20 3.09
CA GLY A 343 -21.64 3.38 2.31
C GLY A 343 -21.35 4.69 2.99
N PHE A 344 -21.65 5.77 2.28
CA PHE A 344 -21.54 7.13 2.80
C PHE A 344 -22.80 7.53 3.55
N PHE A 345 -22.62 8.40 4.54
CA PHE A 345 -23.68 8.95 5.36
C PHE A 345 -23.60 10.48 5.41
N CYS A 346 -24.76 11.13 5.35
CA CYS A 346 -24.92 12.56 5.64
C CYS A 346 -26.18 12.79 6.47
N CYS A 347 -26.08 13.63 7.50
CA CYS A 347 -27.22 14.12 8.28
C CYS A 347 -27.16 15.64 8.36
N ARG A 348 -28.23 16.32 7.90
CA ARG A 348 -28.33 17.79 7.91
C ARG A 348 -27.19 18.52 7.19
N ASN A 349 -26.51 17.84 6.26
CA ASN A 349 -25.32 18.34 5.59
C ASN A 349 -25.47 18.34 4.06
N ALA A 350 -25.95 19.45 3.51
CA ALA A 350 -26.15 19.67 2.07
C ALA A 350 -24.86 20.03 1.30
N LYS A 351 -23.69 19.96 1.94
CA LYS A 351 -22.40 20.32 1.35
C LYS A 351 -21.36 19.23 1.49
N ALA A 352 -21.79 17.99 1.70
CA ALA A 352 -20.89 16.84 1.80
C ALA A 352 -20.33 16.44 0.43
N ARG A 353 -19.07 15.99 0.44
CA ARG A 353 -18.25 15.61 -0.72
C ARG A 353 -17.48 14.33 -0.40
N PHE A 354 -17.39 13.43 -1.39
CA PHE A 354 -16.73 12.13 -1.25
C PHE A 354 -15.86 11.86 -2.49
N GLY A 355 -14.56 11.68 -2.31
CA GLY A 355 -13.57 11.64 -3.41
C GLY A 355 -13.06 10.25 -3.78
N ARG A 356 -13.11 9.31 -2.83
CA ARG A 356 -12.58 7.96 -2.99
C ARG A 356 -13.30 6.97 -2.08
N LEU A 357 -13.40 5.73 -2.54
CA LEU A 357 -13.72 4.57 -1.71
C LEU A 357 -12.89 3.35 -2.13
N SER A 358 -12.27 2.67 -1.17
CA SER A 358 -11.64 1.37 -1.36
C SER A 358 -12.02 0.46 -0.21
N VAL A 359 -12.43 -0.77 -0.53
CA VAL A 359 -12.87 -1.77 0.44
C VAL A 359 -12.09 -3.06 0.24
N THR A 360 -11.51 -3.56 1.32
CA THR A 360 -10.76 -4.82 1.37
C THR A 360 -11.43 -5.73 2.37
N ARG A 361 -11.92 -6.88 1.91
CA ARG A 361 -12.44 -7.96 2.76
C ARG A 361 -11.26 -8.67 3.42
N LEU A 362 -11.43 -9.09 4.69
CA LEU A 362 -10.39 -9.76 5.49
C LEU A 362 -10.65 -11.24 5.69
#